data_AF-A0A6H2F3K1-F1
#
_entry.id   AF-A0A6H2F3K1-F1
#
_cell.length_a   1.000
_cell.length_b   1.000
_cell.length_c   1.000
_cell.angle_alpha   90.00
_cell.angle_beta   90.00
_cell.angle_gamma   90.00
#
_symmetry.space_group_name_H-M   'P 1'
#
loop_
_entity.id
_entity.type
_entity.pdbx_description
1 polymer ?
#
loop_
_entity_poly.entity_id
_entity_poly.type
_entity_poly.pdbx_seq_one_letter_code
_entity_poly.pdbx_strand_id
1 'polypeptide(L)'
;MIFTDHYINNLSFFTFQIFAIIISCTVMLVSHFLGGRSYGIDKNIPFESGTCSFGNSQIKIFIKFYLIAMFFVIFDVEALYLYIWSISIKETKLEGFIEGLLFIITILISLFYLFKVNALNWKSKK
;
A
#
# COMPACT_ATOMS: atom_id res chain seq x y z
N MET A 1 28.28 -24.85 6.93
CA MET A 1 28.00 -24.40 5.55
C MET A 1 26.66 -23.68 5.49
N ILE A 2 25.53 -24.36 5.77
CA ILE A 2 24.16 -23.79 5.76
C ILE A 2 23.97 -22.50 6.59
N PHE A 3 24.57 -22.42 7.80
CA PHE A 3 24.48 -21.20 8.61
C PHE A 3 25.18 -20.00 7.96
N THR A 4 26.39 -20.20 7.43
CA THR A 4 27.16 -19.15 6.78
C THR A 4 26.43 -18.61 5.54
N ASP A 5 25.80 -19.48 4.76
CA ASP A 5 25.02 -19.10 3.57
C ASP A 5 23.79 -18.25 3.93
N HIS A 6 23.11 -18.57 5.04
CA HIS A 6 21.96 -17.79 5.51
C HIS A 6 22.34 -16.40 6.03
N TYR A 7 23.49 -16.29 6.72
CA TYR A 7 24.03 -14.99 7.14
C TYR A 7 24.47 -14.14 5.94
N ILE A 8 25.11 -14.76 4.94
CA ILE A 8 25.53 -14.08 3.73
C ILE A 8 24.31 -13.57 2.93
N ASN A 9 23.27 -14.38 2.75
CA ASN A 9 22.07 -13.98 2.02
C ASN A 9 21.31 -12.83 2.70
N ASN A 10 21.16 -12.89 4.03
CA ASN A 10 20.54 -11.80 4.79
C ASN A 10 21.35 -10.52 4.65
N LEU A 11 22.68 -10.62 4.76
CA LEU A 11 23.58 -9.47 4.62
C LEU A 11 23.54 -8.89 3.19
N SER A 12 23.48 -9.73 2.15
CA SER A 12 23.31 -9.30 0.76
C SER A 12 22.00 -8.56 0.50
N PHE A 13 20.90 -8.98 1.15
CA PHE A 13 19.63 -8.26 1.05
C PHE A 13 19.72 -6.85 1.67
N PHE A 14 20.27 -6.76 2.88
CA PHE A 14 20.43 -5.47 3.56
C PHE A 14 21.38 -4.53 2.82
N THR A 15 22.49 -5.04 2.27
CA THR A 15 23.42 -4.21 1.51
C THR A 15 22.79 -3.67 0.23
N PHE A 16 21.99 -4.47 -0.48
CA PHE A 16 21.23 -4.00 -1.65
C PHE A 16 20.23 -2.89 -1.28
N GLN A 17 19.45 -3.09 -0.21
CA GLN A 17 18.47 -2.10 0.25
C GLN A 17 19.15 -0.76 0.61
N ILE A 18 20.26 -0.81 1.34
CA ILE A 18 21.05 0.36 1.72
C ILE A 18 21.60 1.07 0.49
N PHE A 19 22.15 0.31 -0.47
CA PHE A 19 22.70 0.86 -1.70
C PHE A 19 21.64 1.59 -2.55
N ALA A 20 20.44 1.02 -2.65
CA ALA A 20 19.30 1.65 -3.34
C ALA A 20 18.91 2.99 -2.70
N ILE A 21 18.84 3.05 -1.36
CA ILE A 21 18.54 4.27 -0.62
C ILE A 21 19.65 5.31 -0.81
N ILE A 22 20.92 4.89 -0.74
CA ILE A 22 22.08 5.77 -0.95
C ILE A 22 22.02 6.39 -2.34
N ILE A 23 21.78 5.60 -3.39
CA ILE A 23 21.66 6.12 -4.76
C ILE A 23 20.53 7.14 -4.85
N SER A 24 19.34 6.82 -4.34
CA SER A 24 18.19 7.74 -4.36
C SER A 24 18.51 9.08 -3.67
N CYS A 25 19.13 9.02 -2.48
CA CYS A 25 19.57 10.21 -1.75
C CYS A 25 20.65 10.98 -2.51
N THR A 26 21.61 10.28 -3.12
CA THR A 26 22.72 10.91 -3.85
C THR A 26 22.21 11.66 -5.07
N VAL A 27 21.30 11.04 -5.84
CA VAL A 27 20.64 11.71 -6.98
C VAL A 27 19.86 12.94 -6.49
N MET A 28 19.10 12.83 -5.40
CA MET A 28 18.36 13.96 -4.85
C MET A 28 19.28 15.11 -4.39
N LEU A 29 20.42 14.78 -3.76
CA LEU A 29 21.44 15.76 -3.34
C LEU A 29 22.12 16.42 -4.54
N VAL A 30 22.55 15.64 -5.53
CA VAL A 30 23.15 16.12 -6.77
C VAL A 30 22.17 17.05 -7.50
N SER A 31 20.91 16.66 -7.66
CA SER A 31 19.87 17.52 -8.24
C SER A 31 19.65 18.80 -7.42
N HIS A 32 19.80 18.74 -6.10
CA HIS A 32 19.67 19.90 -5.22
C HIS A 32 20.86 20.87 -5.31
N PHE A 33 22.09 20.36 -5.52
CA PHE A 33 23.30 21.17 -5.67
C PHE A 33 23.51 21.71 -7.08
N LEU A 34 23.22 20.91 -8.12
CA LEU A 34 23.36 21.32 -9.52
C LEU A 34 22.11 22.04 -10.05
N GLY A 35 20.95 21.89 -9.39
CA GLY A 35 19.71 22.53 -9.79
C GLY A 35 19.74 24.04 -9.54
N GLY A 36 19.47 24.83 -10.58
CA GLY A 36 19.35 26.29 -10.47
C GLY A 36 18.21 26.66 -9.52
N ARG A 37 18.55 27.26 -8.37
CA ARG A 37 17.55 27.75 -7.42
C ARG A 37 17.02 29.10 -7.86
N SER A 38 15.76 29.13 -8.24
CA SER A 38 14.99 30.38 -8.40
C SER A 38 14.20 30.63 -7.12
N TYR A 39 14.49 31.76 -6.47
CA TYR A 39 13.83 32.25 -5.24
C TYR A 39 12.81 33.33 -5.62
N GLY A 40 11.67 32.93 -6.15
CA GLY A 40 10.52 33.82 -6.38
C GLY A 40 9.48 33.63 -5.28
N ILE A 41 8.90 34.72 -4.77
CA ILE A 41 7.84 34.69 -3.75
C ILE A 41 6.63 33.88 -4.26
N ASP A 42 6.32 33.98 -5.55
CA ASP A 42 5.19 33.29 -6.19
C ASP A 42 5.40 31.78 -6.37
N LYS A 43 6.63 31.29 -6.22
CA LYS A 43 6.96 29.86 -6.36
C LYS A 43 6.49 29.03 -5.16
N ASN A 44 6.28 29.67 -4.01
CA ASN A 44 5.86 29.02 -2.77
C ASN A 44 4.34 29.11 -2.52
N ILE A 45 3.58 29.68 -3.46
CA ILE A 45 2.13 29.84 -3.36
C ILE A 45 1.46 28.65 -4.09
N PRO A 46 0.41 28.02 -3.51
CA PRO A 46 -0.34 26.97 -4.20
C PRO A 46 -0.89 27.48 -5.54
N PHE A 47 -0.80 26.64 -6.57
CA PHE A 47 -1.31 26.99 -7.90
C PHE A 47 -2.84 26.92 -7.93
N GLU A 48 -3.49 28.07 -8.13
CA GLU A 48 -4.96 28.21 -8.17
C GLU A 48 -5.39 28.91 -9.48
N SER A 49 -4.97 28.35 -10.62
CA SER A 49 -5.33 28.81 -11.98
C SER A 49 -5.03 30.29 -12.29
N GLY A 50 -4.01 30.88 -11.66
CA GLY A 50 -3.61 32.28 -11.86
C GLY A 50 -4.27 33.28 -10.91
N THR A 51 -5.00 32.80 -9.90
CA THR A 51 -5.56 33.62 -8.83
C THR A 51 -4.91 33.30 -7.49
N CYS A 52 -4.93 34.23 -6.53
CA CYS A 52 -4.47 33.94 -5.18
C CYS A 52 -5.41 32.91 -4.55
N SER A 53 -4.84 31.89 -3.87
CA SER A 53 -5.62 30.88 -3.16
C SER A 53 -6.47 31.55 -2.07
N PHE A 54 -7.78 31.57 -2.26
CA PHE A 54 -8.75 32.07 -1.30
C PHE A 54 -9.70 30.94 -0.93
N GLY A 55 -9.50 30.33 0.24
CA GLY A 55 -10.36 29.25 0.68
C GLY A 55 -9.92 28.67 2.02
N ASN A 56 -10.89 28.20 2.80
CA ASN A 56 -10.61 27.46 4.01
C ASN A 56 -10.06 26.07 3.60
N SER A 57 -8.89 25.65 4.09
CA SER A 57 -8.24 24.39 3.67
C SER A 57 -8.98 23.11 4.12
N GLN A 58 -10.16 23.26 4.72
CA GLN A 58 -10.97 22.18 5.23
C GLN A 58 -11.85 21.60 4.12
N ILE A 59 -11.25 20.70 3.33
CA ILE A 59 -11.99 19.90 2.37
C ILE A 59 -12.71 18.79 3.14
N LYS A 60 -14.04 18.67 2.98
CA LYS A 60 -14.79 17.51 3.49
C LYS A 60 -14.39 16.29 2.68
N ILE A 61 -13.52 15.47 3.23
CA ILE A 61 -13.12 14.19 2.64
C ILE A 61 -14.33 13.25 2.67
N PHE A 62 -14.68 12.67 1.52
CA PHE A 62 -15.81 11.77 1.42
C PHE A 62 -15.57 10.50 2.26
N ILE A 63 -16.58 10.08 3.04
CA ILE A 63 -16.56 8.86 3.87
C ILE A 63 -16.19 7.59 3.09
N LYS A 64 -16.33 7.61 1.76
CA LYS A 64 -16.02 6.49 0.87
C LYS A 64 -14.54 6.07 0.96
N PHE A 65 -13.61 7.01 1.10
CA PHE A 65 -12.18 6.65 1.24
C PHE A 65 -11.91 5.82 2.49
N TYR A 66 -12.64 6.08 3.58
CA TYR A 66 -12.56 5.29 4.80
C TYR A 66 -13.07 3.86 4.58
N LEU A 67 -14.19 3.68 3.85
CA LEU A 67 -14.70 2.36 3.53
C LEU A 67 -13.68 1.53 2.73
N ILE A 68 -13.08 2.09 1.67
CA ILE A 68 -12.03 1.39 0.91
C ILE A 68 -10.86 1.01 1.83
N ALA A 69 -10.37 1.92 2.67
CA ALA A 69 -9.25 1.65 3.57
C ALA A 69 -9.57 0.55 4.59
N MET A 70 -10.76 0.59 5.19
CA MET A 70 -11.20 -0.43 6.16
C MET A 70 -11.31 -1.81 5.51
N PHE A 71 -11.88 -1.89 4.30
CA PHE A 71 -11.96 -3.16 3.56
C PHE A 71 -10.59 -3.69 3.14
N PHE A 72 -9.67 -2.80 2.75
CA PHE A 72 -8.30 -3.20 2.43
C PHE A 72 -7.61 -3.86 3.62
N VAL A 73 -7.73 -3.27 4.82
CA VAL A 73 -7.14 -3.84 6.04
C VAL A 73 -7.75 -5.20 6.39
N ILE A 74 -9.07 -5.36 6.28
CA ILE A 74 -9.75 -6.64 6.55
C ILE A 74 -9.27 -7.71 5.56
N PHE A 75 -9.26 -7.40 4.26
CA PHE A 75 -8.83 -8.33 3.22
C PHE A 75 -7.34 -8.70 3.34
N ASP A 76 -6.49 -7.76 3.76
CA ASP A 76 -5.06 -8.01 4.00
C ASP A 76 -4.85 -9.02 5.15
N VAL A 77 -5.64 -8.88 6.23
CA VAL A 77 -5.63 -9.85 7.33
C VAL A 77 -6.13 -11.23 6.89
N GLU A 78 -7.16 -11.31 6.05
CA GLU A 78 -7.63 -12.57 5.48
C GLU A 78 -6.56 -13.23 4.59
N ALA A 79 -5.83 -12.45 3.79
CA ALA A 79 -4.72 -12.95 2.98
C ALA A 79 -3.58 -13.51 3.84
N LEU A 80 -3.28 -12.88 4.99
CA LEU A 80 -2.32 -13.40 5.96
C LEU A 80 -2.74 -14.77 6.50
N TYR A 81 -4.02 -14.96 6.83
CA TYR A 81 -4.53 -16.27 7.25
C TYR A 81 -4.37 -17.34 6.17
N LEU A 82 -4.66 -17.01 4.91
CA LEU A 82 -4.42 -17.90 3.77
C LEU A 82 -2.94 -18.27 3.62
N TYR A 83 -2.04 -17.32 3.87
CA TYR A 83 -0.60 -17.57 3.80
C TYR A 83 -0.14 -18.57 4.85
N ILE A 84 -0.53 -18.38 6.12
CA ILE A 84 -0.21 -19.31 7.20
C ILE A 84 -0.76 -20.71 6.89
N TRP A 85 -2.03 -20.77 6.48
CA TRP A 85 -2.67 -22.02 6.08
C TRP A 85 -1.91 -22.71 4.94
N SER A 86 -1.52 -21.96 3.90
CA SER A 86 -0.79 -22.48 2.74
C SER A 86 0.56 -23.11 3.11
N ILE A 87 1.23 -22.63 4.15
CA ILE A 87 2.48 -23.22 4.64
C ILE A 87 2.19 -24.56 5.36
N SER A 88 1.12 -24.61 6.15
CA SER A 88 0.76 -25.79 6.97
C SER A 88 0.08 -26.93 6.22
N ILE A 89 -0.33 -26.72 4.96
CA ILE A 89 -1.18 -27.66 4.20
C ILE A 89 -0.59 -29.07 4.06
N LYS A 90 0.74 -29.18 4.06
CA LYS A 90 1.45 -30.47 3.96
C LYS A 90 1.24 -31.34 5.20
N GLU A 91 1.02 -30.73 6.36
CA GLU A 91 0.89 -31.43 7.64
C GLU A 91 -0.56 -31.82 7.93
N THR A 92 -1.51 -30.95 7.57
CA THR A 92 -2.94 -31.07 7.86
C THR A 92 -3.74 -31.91 6.84
N LYS A 93 -3.11 -32.31 5.73
CA LYS A 93 -3.67 -33.23 4.70
C LYS A 93 -5.06 -32.77 4.21
N LEU A 94 -6.08 -33.64 4.29
CA LEU A 94 -7.41 -33.39 3.75
C LEU A 94 -8.28 -32.51 4.66
N GLU A 95 -8.12 -32.61 5.98
CA GLU A 95 -8.89 -31.82 6.95
C GLU A 95 -8.53 -30.33 6.80
N GLY A 96 -7.24 -30.01 6.76
CA GLY A 96 -6.78 -28.65 6.50
C GLY A 96 -7.16 -28.15 5.11
N PHE A 97 -7.21 -29.03 4.10
CA PHE A 97 -7.66 -28.62 2.76
C PHE A 97 -9.10 -28.12 2.75
N ILE A 98 -10.01 -28.81 3.46
CA ILE A 98 -11.42 -28.42 3.57
C ILE A 98 -11.56 -27.10 4.32
N GLU A 99 -10.82 -26.90 5.40
CA GLU A 99 -10.82 -25.65 6.18
C GLU A 99 -10.40 -24.45 5.32
N GLY A 100 -9.32 -24.58 4.54
CA GLY A 100 -8.89 -23.51 3.63
C GLY A 100 -9.89 -23.24 2.51
N LEU A 101 -10.53 -24.28 1.98
CA LEU A 101 -11.57 -24.13 0.96
C LEU A 101 -12.79 -23.38 1.49
N LEU A 102 -13.24 -23.70 2.71
CA LEU A 102 -14.30 -22.94 3.41
C LEU A 102 -13.90 -21.49 3.67
N PHE A 103 -12.63 -21.25 4.02
CA PHE A 103 -12.11 -19.91 4.23
C PHE A 103 -12.15 -19.08 2.94
N ILE A 104 -11.67 -19.62 1.81
CA ILE A 104 -11.72 -18.96 0.50
C ILE A 104 -13.16 -18.64 0.09
N ILE A 105 -14.10 -19.56 0.30
CA ILE A 105 -15.53 -19.31 0.01
C ILE A 105 -16.07 -18.15 0.84
N THR A 106 -15.69 -18.07 2.11
CA THR A 106 -16.13 -16.97 3.00
C THR A 106 -15.62 -15.62 2.50
N ILE A 107 -14.34 -15.54 2.07
CA ILE A 107 -13.78 -14.32 1.45
C ILE A 107 -14.56 -13.94 0.18
N LEU A 108 -14.85 -14.92 -0.68
CA LEU A 108 -15.61 -14.69 -1.91
C LEU A 108 -17.02 -14.15 -1.63
N ILE A 109 -17.69 -14.68 -0.61
CA ILE A 109 -19.02 -14.20 -0.18
C ILE A 109 -18.93 -12.75 0.34
N SER A 110 -17.95 -12.45 1.18
CA SER A 110 -17.70 -11.09 1.70
C SER A 110 -17.44 -10.10 0.56
N LEU A 111 -16.60 -10.48 -0.41
CA LEU A 111 -16.28 -9.67 -1.59
C LEU A 111 -17.52 -9.45 -2.47
N PHE A 112 -18.29 -10.51 -2.72
CA PHE A 112 -19.51 -10.43 -3.51
C PHE A 112 -20.56 -9.53 -2.85
N TYR A 113 -20.74 -9.63 -1.54
CA TYR A 113 -21.61 -8.74 -0.77
C TYR A 113 -21.18 -7.27 -0.93
N LEU A 114 -19.89 -6.99 -0.80
CA LEU A 114 -19.36 -5.64 -0.95
C LEU A 114 -19.63 -5.05 -2.34
N PHE A 115 -19.43 -5.86 -3.37
CA PHE A 115 -19.72 -5.48 -4.75
C PHE A 115 -21.19 -5.09 -4.92
N LYS A 116 -22.10 -5.88 -4.33
CA LYS A 116 -23.55 -5.63 -4.38
C LYS A 116 -23.96 -4.35 -3.64
N VAL A 117 -23.29 -4.03 -2.53
CA VAL A 117 -23.57 -2.82 -1.72
C VAL A 117 -23.17 -1.54 -2.47
N ASN A 118 -22.52 -1.63 -3.63
CA ASN A 118 -22.10 -0.47 -4.42
C ASN A 118 -21.27 0.52 -3.59
N ALA A 119 -20.55 0.04 -2.56
CA ALA A 119 -19.68 0.86 -1.72
C ALA A 119 -18.58 1.58 -2.53
N LEU A 120 -18.29 1.04 -3.73
CA LEU A 120 -17.32 1.55 -4.69
C LEU A 120 -17.93 2.50 -5.74
N ASN A 121 -19.24 2.76 -5.74
CA ASN A 121 -19.85 3.63 -6.75
C ASN A 121 -19.46 5.09 -6.53
N TRP A 122 -18.66 5.62 -7.45
CA TRP A 122 -18.17 7.01 -7.43
C TRP A 122 -19.24 8.03 -7.82
N LYS A 123 -20.41 7.62 -8.34
CA LYS A 123 -21.43 8.57 -8.80
C LYS A 123 -21.85 9.50 -7.66
N SER A 124 -21.41 10.76 -7.78
CA SER A 124 -21.95 11.89 -7.03
C SER A 124 -23.41 11.99 -7.42
N LYS A 125 -24.31 11.91 -6.44
CA LYS A 125 -25.71 12.21 -6.68
C LYS A 125 -25.76 13.70 -7.00
N LYS A 126 -26.07 14.01 -8.26
CA LYS A 126 -26.25 15.39 -8.74
C LYS A 126 -27.43 16.03 -8.02
#